data_AF-A0A5C8S127-F1
#
_entry.id   AF-A0A5C8S127-F1
#
_cell.length_a   1.000
_cell.length_b   1.000
_cell.length_c   1.000
_cell.angle_alpha   90.00
_cell.angle_beta   90.00
_cell.angle_gamma   90.00
#
_symmetry.space_group_name_H-M   'P 1'
#
loop_
_entity.id
_entity.type
_entity.pdbx_description
1 polymer ?
#
loop_
_entity_poly.entity_id
_entity_poly.type
_entity_poly.pdbx_seq_one_letter_code
_entity_poly.pdbx_strand_id
1 'polypeptide(L)' 'MVADLIRSPAVRLLHARQDHATCLRLAASYRLRIAAGETDQREAHAWALSLARRWRLAANELSQPRASPA' A
#
# COMPACT_ATOMS: atom_id res chain seq x y z
N MET A 1 16.97 -11.08 16.61
CA MET A 1 17.48 -10.10 15.62
C MET A 1 16.60 -9.91 14.36
N VAL A 2 15.33 -10.38 14.33
CA VAL A 2 14.40 -10.08 13.20
C VAL A 2 13.40 -8.97 13.57
N ALA A 3 12.96 -8.92 14.83
CA ALA A 3 12.03 -7.91 15.32
C ALA A 3 12.59 -6.47 15.26
N ASP A 4 13.90 -6.28 15.46
CA ASP A 4 14.54 -4.96 15.33
C ASP A 4 14.69 -4.51 13.87
N LEU A 5 14.78 -5.44 12.91
CA LEU A 5 14.86 -5.13 11.48
C LEU A 5 13.53 -4.52 10.98
N ILE A 6 12.39 -5.04 11.46
CA ILE A 6 11.04 -4.53 11.19
C ILE A 6 10.84 -3.14 11.81
N ARG A 7 11.61 -2.80 12.86
CA ARG A 7 11.52 -1.51 13.57
C ARG A 7 12.24 -0.37 12.84
N SER A 8 13.14 -0.67 11.89
CA SER A 8 13.85 0.35 11.12
C SER A 8 12.90 1.15 10.21
N PRO A 9 12.90 2.49 10.27
CA PRO A 9 12.02 3.33 9.46
C PRO A 9 12.24 3.12 7.95
N ALA A 10 13.47 2.84 7.52
CA ALA A 10 13.78 2.55 6.12
C ALA A 10 13.13 1.25 5.64
N VAL A 11 13.14 0.21 6.48
CA VAL A 11 12.52 -1.09 6.18
C VAL A 11 11.00 -0.95 6.14
N ARG A 12 10.41 -0.20 7.08
CA ARG A 12 8.97 0.11 7.09
C ARG A 12 8.53 0.90 5.85
N LEU A 13 9.33 1.87 5.43
CA LEU A 13 9.07 2.64 4.20
C LEU A 13 9.14 1.75 2.96
N LEU A 14 10.12 0.85 2.88
CA LEU A 14 10.24 -0.11 1.80
C LEU A 14 9.01 -1.02 1.72
N HIS A 15 8.57 -1.59 2.85
CA HIS A 15 7.38 -2.44 2.90
C HIS A 15 6.12 -1.67 2.51
N ALA A 16 5.93 -0.46 3.04
CA ALA A 16 4.79 0.38 2.68
C ALA A 16 4.73 0.67 1.17
N ARG A 17 5.88 0.90 0.52
CA ARG A 17 5.98 1.07 -0.93
C ARG A 17 5.68 -0.22 -1.70
N GLN A 18 6.19 -1.35 -1.24
CA GLN A 18 5.92 -2.66 -1.84
C GLN A 18 4.44 -3.03 -1.75
N ASP A 19 3.82 -2.85 -0.57
CA ASP A 19 2.40 -3.11 -0.35
C ASP A 19 1.53 -2.18 -1.19
N HIS A 20 1.89 -0.90 -1.30
CA HIS A 20 1.23 0.04 -2.21
C HIS A 20 1.25 -0.45 -3.67
N ALA A 21 2.42 -0.87 -4.16
CA ALA A 21 2.57 -1.38 -5.52
C ALA A 21 1.76 -2.67 -5.75
N THR A 22 1.74 -3.57 -4.77
CA THR A 22 0.93 -4.81 -4.81
C THR A 22 -0.56 -4.48 -4.88
N CYS A 23 -1.04 -3.55 -4.06
CA CYS A 23 -2.45 -3.13 -4.08
C CYS A 23 -2.84 -2.52 -5.44
N LEU A 24 -1.96 -1.74 -6.07
CA LEU A 24 -2.21 -1.20 -7.41
C LEU A 24 -2.28 -2.29 -8.49
N ARG A 25 -1.41 -3.29 -8.43
CA ARG A 25 -1.46 -4.45 -9.35
C ARG A 25 -2.77 -5.23 -9.18
N LEU A 26 -3.19 -5.47 -7.95
CA LEU A 26 -4.48 -6.11 -7.65
C LEU A 26 -5.65 -5.30 -8.18
N ALA A 27 -5.66 -3.98 -7.93
CA ALA A 27 -6.71 -3.10 -8.44
C ALA A 27 -6.79 -3.13 -9.98
N ALA A 28 -5.64 -3.14 -10.67
CA ALA A 28 -5.60 -3.26 -12.12
C ALA A 28 -6.13 -4.62 -12.60
N SER A 29 -5.76 -5.71 -11.94
CA SER A 29 -6.26 -7.06 -12.23
C SER A 29 -7.78 -7.14 -12.06
N TYR A 30 -8.32 -6.65 -10.95
CA TYR A 30 -9.78 -6.62 -10.74
C TYR A 30 -10.49 -5.75 -11.77
N ARG A 31 -9.90 -4.63 -12.18
CA ARG A 31 -10.49 -3.78 -13.23
C ARG A 31 -10.64 -4.54 -14.56
N LEU A 32 -9.66 -5.37 -14.93
CA LEU A 32 -9.74 -6.21 -16.13
C LEU A 32 -10.85 -7.26 -16.01
N ARG A 33 -10.96 -7.92 -14.85
CA ARG A 33 -12.03 -8.90 -14.58
C ARG A 33 -13.42 -8.26 -14.60
N ILE A 34 -13.59 -7.08 -14.00
CA ILE A 34 -14.84 -6.31 -14.06
C ILE A 34 -15.19 -5.96 -15.51
N ALA A 35 -14.21 -5.56 -16.32
CA ALA A 35 -14.42 -5.27 -17.74
C ALA A 35 -14.80 -6.53 -18.55
N ALA A 36 -14.34 -7.71 -18.13
CA ALA A 36 -14.72 -9.00 -18.67
C ALA A 36 -16.09 -9.51 -18.18
N GLY A 37 -16.78 -8.75 -17.32
CA GLY A 37 -18.12 -9.07 -16.82
C GLY A 37 -18.18 -9.68 -15.42
N GLU A 38 -17.03 -9.87 -14.74
CA GLU A 38 -16.98 -10.37 -13.36
C GLU A 38 -17.27 -9.22 -12.37
N THR A 39 -18.55 -8.86 -12.23
CA THR A 39 -18.97 -7.72 -11.42
C THR A 39 -18.83 -7.94 -9.90
N ASP A 40 -18.66 -9.18 -9.45
CA ASP A 40 -18.40 -9.51 -8.04
C ASP A 40 -17.06 -8.92 -7.56
N GLN A 41 -16.11 -8.70 -8.48
CA GLN A 41 -14.80 -8.13 -8.19
C GLN A 41 -14.84 -6.63 -7.88
N ARG A 42 -15.99 -5.95 -7.97
CA ARG A 42 -16.11 -4.50 -7.68
C ARG A 42 -15.75 -4.16 -6.25
N GLU A 43 -16.19 -4.97 -5.29
CA GLU A 43 -15.85 -4.77 -3.88
C GLU A 43 -14.35 -4.99 -3.62
N ALA A 44 -13.79 -6.07 -4.18
CA ALA A 44 -12.36 -6.35 -4.10
C ALA A 44 -11.51 -5.25 -4.74
N HIS A 45 -11.96 -4.68 -5.86
CA HIS A 45 -11.33 -3.53 -6.51
C HIS A 45 -11.35 -2.29 -5.62
N ALA A 46 -12.50 -1.97 -5.03
CA ALA A 46 -12.65 -0.83 -4.12
C ALA A 46 -11.79 -0.98 -2.85
N TRP A 47 -11.74 -2.20 -2.30
CA TRP A 47 -10.87 -2.55 -1.18
C TRP A 47 -9.39 -2.34 -1.54
N ALA A 48 -8.94 -2.86 -2.69
CA ALA A 48 -7.56 -2.75 -3.13
C ALA A 48 -7.14 -1.28 -3.34
N LEU A 49 -8.01 -0.45 -3.94
CA LEU A 49 -7.76 0.99 -4.08
C LEU A 49 -7.69 1.71 -2.73
N SER A 50 -8.57 1.36 -1.80
CA SER A 50 -8.58 1.94 -0.45
C SER A 50 -7.31 1.59 0.32
N LEU A 51 -6.85 0.34 0.21
CA LEU A 51 -5.60 -0.10 0.82
C LEU A 51 -4.38 0.56 0.16
N ALA A 52 -4.37 0.70 -1.17
CA ALA A 52 -3.32 1.44 -1.88
C ALA A 52 -3.19 2.90 -1.39
N ARG A 53 -4.32 3.59 -1.19
CA ARG A 53 -4.33 4.96 -0.63
C ARG A 53 -3.75 5.01 0.78
N ARG A 54 -4.12 4.06 1.65
CA ARG A 54 -3.58 3.97 3.02
C ARG A 54 -2.06 3.78 3.02
N TRP A 55 -1.54 2.88 2.20
CA TRP A 55 -0.10 2.66 2.10
C TRP A 55 0.65 3.85 1.51
N ARG A 56 0.05 4.59 0.57
CA ARG A 56 0.63 5.85 0.07
C ARG A 56 0.79 6.87 1.20
N LEU A 57 -0.24 7.03 2.05
CA LEU A 57 -0.17 7.93 3.21
C LEU A 57 0.89 7.48 4.21
N ALA A 58 0.89 6.20 4.57
CA ALA A 58 1.90 5.64 5.48
C ALA A 58 3.33 5.81 4.95
N ALA A 59 3.56 5.57 3.65
CA ALA A 59 4.86 5.80 3.04
C ALA A 59 5.26 7.28 3.06
N ASN A 60 4.31 8.19 2.88
CA ASN A 60 4.57 9.63 2.97
C ASN A 60 4.95 10.06 4.39
N GLU A 61 4.23 9.57 5.40
CA GLU A 61 4.54 9.79 6.83
C GLU A 61 5.93 9.25 7.20
N LEU A 62 6.29 8.07 6.71
CA LEU A 62 7.59 7.44 6.96
C LEU A 62 8.74 8.09 6.19
N SER A 63 8.44 8.77 5.08
CA SER A 63 9.44 9.48 4.27
C SER A 63 9.71 10.89 4.80
N GLN A 64 8.85 11.46 5.64
CA GLN A 64 9.10 12.75 6.24
C GLN A 64 10.23 12.60 7.28
N PRO A 65 11.30 13.40 7.20
CA PRO A 65 12.25 13.47 8.31
C PRO A 65 11.45 13.91 9.53
N ARG A 66 11.53 13.15 10.64
CA ARG A 66 10.92 13.57 11.91
C ARG A 66 11.43 14.99 12.17
N ALA A 67 10.52 15.96 12.17
CA ALA A 67 10.85 17.29 12.66
C ALA A 67 11.34 17.10 14.10
N SER A 68 12.65 17.27 14.30
CA SER A 68 13.21 17.36 15.63
C SER A 68 12.48 18.53 16.31
N PRO A 69 11.84 18.34 17.48
CA PRO A 69 11.45 19.49 18.28
C PRO A 69 12.73 20.25 18.61
N ALA A 70 12.77 21.52 18.20
CA ALA A 70 13.84 22.46 18.55
C ALA A 70 13.78 22.83 20.04
#